data_AF-A0A8T1TVS6-F1
#
_entry.id   AF-A0A8T1TVS6-F1
#
_cell.length_a   1.000
_cell.length_b   1.000
_cell.length_c   1.000
_cell.angle_alpha   90.00
_cell.angle_beta   90.00
_cell.angle_gamma   90.00
#
_symmetry.space_group_name_H-M   'P 1'
#
loop_
_entity.id
_entity.type
_entity.pdbx_description
1 polymer ?
#
loop_
_entity_poly.entity_id
_entity_poly.type
_entity_poly.pdbx_seq_one_letter_code
_entity_poly.pdbx_strand_id
1 'polypeptide(L)'
;MKKLRPKGTATVLSLETELQLVEWVNEYLAIGAPVSALMLHLKALDFAGHAGRPRAQFAASWEWRRCFMERHGLRFRAKTRQGQRSPEDSAKPVAELNAKMHATMHKLGVDVAYNADQTPIYFEYVPKRTVDKKGVRTVWVRSGGKDKERMTCMLLGDSHGVKCTHFS
;
A
#
# COMPACT_ATOMS: atom_id res chain seq x y z
N MET A 1 -14.99 -27.43 24.12
CA MET A 1 -13.82 -28.05 23.45
C MET A 1 -13.45 -27.24 22.21
N LYS A 2 -12.33 -26.51 22.23
CA LYS A 2 -11.79 -25.84 21.03
C LYS A 2 -11.08 -26.91 20.18
N LYS A 3 -11.63 -27.25 19.01
CA LYS A 3 -10.98 -28.18 18.06
C LYS A 3 -9.69 -27.53 17.54
N LEU A 4 -8.55 -27.90 18.12
CA LEU A 4 -7.23 -27.55 17.61
C LEU A 4 -6.99 -28.36 16.34
N ARG A 5 -7.12 -27.72 15.18
CA ARG A 5 -6.74 -28.32 13.89
C ARG A 5 -5.21 -28.30 13.77
N PRO A 6 -4.58 -29.33 13.18
CA PRO A 6 -3.13 -29.34 12.97
C PRO A 6 -2.69 -28.12 12.13
N LYS A 7 -1.49 -27.59 12.41
CA LYS A 7 -0.87 -26.57 11.55
C LYS A 7 -0.62 -27.19 10.17
N GLY A 8 -1.40 -26.80 9.16
CA GLY A 8 -1.22 -27.23 7.76
C GLY A 8 -2.46 -27.78 7.05
N THR A 9 -3.56 -28.07 7.75
CA THR A 9 -4.68 -28.85 7.17
C THR A 9 -5.81 -28.01 6.54
N ALA A 10 -5.59 -26.74 6.24
CA ALA A 10 -6.57 -25.92 5.52
C ALA A 10 -5.88 -24.89 4.63
N THR A 11 -5.10 -25.36 3.66
CA THR A 11 -4.72 -24.51 2.54
C THR A 11 -5.93 -24.39 1.63
N VAL A 12 -6.59 -23.23 1.67
CA VAL A 12 -7.69 -22.90 0.73
C VAL A 12 -7.17 -22.92 -0.71
N LEU A 13 -5.85 -22.83 -0.91
CA LEU A 13 -5.15 -23.05 -2.18
C LEU A 13 -4.54 -24.46 -2.23
N SER A 14 -4.34 -25.01 -3.43
CA SER A 14 -3.56 -26.24 -3.60
C SER A 14 -2.09 -25.98 -3.23
N LEU A 15 -1.36 -27.04 -2.88
CA LEU A 15 0.07 -26.95 -2.59
C LEU A 15 0.85 -26.36 -3.78
N GLU A 16 0.49 -26.76 -5.00
CA GLU A 16 1.08 -26.25 -6.24
C GLU A 16 0.93 -24.73 -6.37
N THR A 17 -0.30 -24.21 -6.24
CA THR A 17 -0.57 -22.76 -6.30
C THR A 17 0.14 -22.01 -5.19
N GLU A 18 0.24 -22.61 -4.00
CA GLU A 18 0.96 -22.02 -2.88
C GLU A 18 2.48 -21.95 -3.13
N LEU A 19 3.07 -22.96 -3.77
CA LEU A 19 4.49 -22.99 -4.14
C LEU A 19 4.81 -21.99 -5.27
N GLN A 20 3.94 -21.85 -6.27
CA GLN A 20 4.11 -20.83 -7.31
C GLN A 20 4.11 -19.41 -6.72
N LEU A 21 3.28 -19.15 -5.71
CA LEU A 21 3.28 -17.87 -5.02
C LEU A 21 4.58 -17.65 -4.23
N VAL A 22 5.17 -18.70 -3.65
CA VAL A 22 6.47 -18.63 -2.97
C VAL A 22 7.60 -18.37 -3.96
N GLU A 23 7.58 -19.02 -5.12
CA GLU A 23 8.52 -18.78 -6.22
C GLU A 23 8.47 -17.33 -6.67
N TRP A 24 7.27 -16.80 -6.95
CA TRP A 24 7.08 -15.39 -7.29
C TRP A 24 7.63 -14.43 -6.22
N VAL A 25 7.42 -14.71 -4.93
CA VAL A 25 8.02 -13.93 -3.85
C VAL A 25 9.55 -13.99 -3.92
N ASN A 26 10.12 -15.19 -4.08
CA ASN A 26 11.57 -15.38 -4.13
C ASN A 26 12.22 -14.70 -5.34
N GLU A 27 11.58 -14.70 -6.51
CA GLU A 27 12.04 -13.98 -7.70
C GLU A 27 12.16 -12.48 -7.43
N TYR A 28 11.13 -11.87 -6.84
CA TYR A 28 11.16 -10.47 -6.43
C TYR A 28 12.27 -10.18 -5.42
N LEU A 29 12.47 -11.07 -4.44
CA LEU A 29 13.56 -10.94 -3.47
C LEU A 29 14.93 -11.09 -4.12
N ALA A 30 15.10 -11.98 -5.11
CA ALA A 30 16.36 -12.20 -5.81
C ALA A 30 16.80 -10.95 -6.60
N ILE A 31 15.86 -10.22 -7.19
CA ILE A 31 16.13 -8.94 -7.87
C ILE A 31 16.18 -7.75 -6.89
N GLY A 32 16.01 -7.98 -5.58
CA GLY A 32 15.99 -6.95 -4.55
C GLY A 32 14.76 -6.05 -4.59
N ALA A 33 13.71 -6.45 -5.31
CA ALA A 33 12.46 -5.72 -5.40
C ALA A 33 11.57 -6.02 -4.17
N PRO A 34 10.97 -5.00 -3.56
CA PRO A 34 10.17 -5.19 -2.37
C PRO A 34 8.79 -5.78 -2.68
N VAL A 35 8.32 -6.71 -1.84
CA VAL A 35 6.98 -7.28 -1.91
C VAL A 35 6.13 -6.74 -0.77
N SER A 36 5.16 -5.88 -1.08
CA SER A 36 4.26 -5.34 -0.08
C SER A 36 3.13 -6.31 0.31
N ALA A 37 2.44 -6.00 1.40
CA ALA A 37 1.27 -6.77 1.86
C ALA A 37 0.09 -6.74 0.88
N LEU A 38 -0.04 -5.65 0.12
CA LEU A 38 -1.05 -5.50 -0.93
C LEU A 38 -0.67 -6.29 -2.17
N MET A 39 0.60 -6.21 -2.60
CA MET A 39 1.09 -6.99 -3.75
C MET A 39 0.90 -8.49 -3.51
N LEU A 40 1.29 -8.98 -2.33
CA LEU A 40 1.09 -10.39 -1.98
C LEU A 40 -0.39 -10.78 -1.98
N HIS A 41 -1.27 -9.90 -1.49
CA HIS A 41 -2.71 -10.15 -1.48
C HIS A 41 -3.29 -10.22 -2.91
N LEU A 42 -2.99 -9.23 -3.76
CA LEU A 42 -3.44 -9.21 -5.15
C LEU A 42 -2.91 -10.39 -5.94
N LYS A 43 -1.62 -10.73 -5.76
CA LYS A 43 -1.01 -11.87 -6.45
C LYS A 43 -1.57 -13.20 -5.98
N ALA A 44 -1.87 -13.35 -4.69
CA ALA A 44 -2.56 -14.53 -4.21
C ALA A 44 -3.96 -14.71 -4.83
N LEU A 45 -4.72 -13.62 -4.98
CA LEU A 45 -6.03 -13.65 -5.64
C LEU A 45 -5.91 -14.00 -7.13
N ASP A 46 -4.90 -13.46 -7.81
CA ASP A 46 -4.58 -13.74 -9.21
C ASP A 46 -4.29 -15.23 -9.43
N PHE A 47 -3.38 -15.80 -8.64
CA PHE A 47 -3.04 -17.23 -8.69
C PHE A 47 -4.23 -18.13 -8.34
N ALA A 48 -5.03 -17.74 -7.34
CA ALA A 48 -6.25 -18.45 -7.00
C ALA A 48 -7.25 -18.46 -8.16
N GLY A 49 -7.44 -17.32 -8.83
CA GLY A 49 -8.31 -17.20 -10.00
C GLY A 49 -7.90 -18.13 -11.13
N HIS A 50 -6.61 -18.16 -11.46
CA HIS A 50 -6.05 -19.08 -12.46
C HIS A 50 -6.20 -20.56 -12.08
N ALA A 51 -6.15 -20.87 -10.78
CA ALA A 51 -6.41 -22.20 -10.24
C ALA A 51 -7.91 -22.54 -10.09
N GLY A 52 -8.81 -21.73 -10.67
CA GLY A 52 -10.25 -21.96 -10.64
C GLY A 52 -10.92 -21.62 -9.30
N ARG A 53 -10.25 -20.85 -8.43
CA ARG A 53 -10.77 -20.41 -7.12
C ARG A 53 -11.15 -18.92 -7.19
N PRO A 54 -12.43 -18.60 -7.44
CA PRO A 54 -12.88 -17.22 -7.49
C PRO A 54 -12.80 -16.54 -6.11
N ARG A 55 -12.84 -15.20 -6.09
CA ARG A 55 -12.72 -14.39 -4.86
C ARG A 55 -13.71 -14.76 -3.75
N ALA A 56 -14.90 -15.24 -4.13
CA ALA A 56 -15.90 -15.72 -3.18
C ALA A 56 -15.43 -16.94 -2.37
N GLN A 57 -14.56 -17.77 -2.94
CA GLN A 57 -14.00 -18.96 -2.29
C GLN A 57 -12.64 -18.69 -1.64
N PHE A 58 -11.88 -17.74 -2.18
CA PHE A 58 -10.58 -17.35 -1.66
C PHE A 58 -10.43 -15.82 -1.64
N ALA A 59 -10.50 -15.25 -0.45
CA ALA A 59 -10.38 -13.81 -0.25
C ALA A 59 -8.96 -13.32 0.05
N ALA A 60 -7.95 -14.22 0.05
CA ALA A 60 -6.59 -13.90 0.51
C ALA A 60 -6.57 -13.12 1.84
N SER A 61 -7.37 -13.58 2.82
CA SER A 61 -7.62 -12.85 4.07
C SER A 61 -6.35 -12.59 4.88
N TRP A 62 -6.46 -11.70 5.87
CA TRP A 62 -5.35 -11.40 6.77
C TRP A 62 -4.83 -12.66 7.49
N GLU A 63 -5.73 -13.52 7.99
CA GLU A 63 -5.38 -14.77 8.65
C GLU A 63 -4.68 -15.73 7.71
N TRP A 64 -5.18 -15.88 6.47
CA TRP A 64 -4.54 -16.70 5.46
C TRP A 64 -3.12 -16.20 5.18
N ARG A 65 -2.95 -14.89 4.95
CA ARG A 65 -1.63 -14.28 4.69
C ARG A 65 -0.68 -14.50 5.86
N ARG A 66 -1.16 -14.34 7.10
CA ARG A 66 -0.37 -14.60 8.30
C ARG A 66 0.13 -16.05 8.35
N CYS A 67 -0.78 -17.01 8.11
CA CYS A 67 -0.45 -18.43 8.11
C CYS A 67 0.48 -18.82 6.95
N PHE A 68 0.24 -18.32 5.73
CA PHE A 68 1.12 -18.49 4.57
C PHE A 68 2.55 -18.03 4.89
N MET A 69 2.69 -16.81 5.41
CA MET A 69 3.99 -16.29 5.80
C MET A 69 4.66 -17.12 6.90
N GLU A 70 3.90 -17.59 7.90
CA GLU A 70 4.43 -18.44 8.97
C GLU A 70 4.93 -19.79 8.43
N ARG A 71 4.19 -20.43 7.51
CA ARG A 71 4.55 -21.71 6.89
C ARG A 71 5.83 -21.62 6.07
N HIS A 72 6.00 -20.55 5.30
CA HIS A 72 7.14 -20.38 4.40
C HIS A 72 8.30 -19.58 5.03
N GLY A 73 8.26 -19.35 6.35
CA GLY A 73 9.32 -18.64 7.05
C GLY A 73 9.50 -17.19 6.57
N LEU A 74 8.43 -16.54 6.13
CA LEU A 74 8.41 -15.16 5.65
C LEU A 74 7.95 -14.18 6.75
N ARG A 75 8.47 -12.96 6.72
CA ARG A 75 8.08 -11.89 7.64
C ARG A 75 8.08 -10.54 6.93
N PHE A 76 7.13 -9.67 7.26
CA PHE A 76 7.22 -8.27 6.90
C PHE A 76 8.29 -7.57 7.73
N ARG A 77 9.21 -6.89 7.06
CA ARG A 77 10.24 -6.05 7.68
C ARG A 77 10.00 -4.60 7.29
N ALA A 78 10.06 -3.70 8.26
CA ALA A 78 9.95 -2.27 8.03
C ALA A 78 11.33 -1.69 7.66
N LYS A 79 11.35 -0.68 6.78
CA LYS A 79 12.56 0.11 6.52
C LYS A 79 12.90 0.94 7.78
N THR A 80 14.09 0.75 8.34
CA THR A 80 14.52 1.45 9.55
C THR A 80 15.12 2.82 9.23
N ARG A 81 14.30 3.80 8.79
CA ARG A 81 14.41 5.26 9.08
C ARG A 81 13.39 6.08 8.28
N GLN A 82 12.52 6.82 8.97
CA GLN A 82 12.10 8.20 8.69
C GLN A 82 11.10 8.66 9.76
N GLY A 83 11.43 9.72 10.50
CA GLY A 83 10.51 10.35 11.45
C GLY A 83 9.47 11.20 10.72
N GLN A 84 8.20 10.99 11.03
CA GLN A 84 7.09 11.86 10.65
C GLN A 84 6.34 12.22 11.94
N ARG A 85 5.93 13.49 12.08
CA ARG A 85 5.09 13.96 13.18
C ARG A 85 3.73 13.25 13.17
N SER A 86 3.12 13.08 14.35
CA SER A 86 1.86 12.33 14.48
C SER A 86 0.67 13.10 13.88
N PRO A 87 -0.40 12.41 13.43
CA PRO A 87 -1.59 13.02 12.85
C PRO A 87 -2.46 13.82 13.84
N GLU A 88 -2.34 13.58 15.14
CA GLU A 88 -3.23 14.11 16.17
C GLU A 88 -3.13 15.64 16.34
N ASP A 89 -2.02 16.28 15.93
CA ASP A 89 -1.82 17.73 16.01
C ASP A 89 -2.36 18.52 14.80
N SER A 90 -2.99 17.87 13.81
CA SER A 90 -3.33 18.50 12.52
C SER A 90 -4.75 19.06 12.39
N ALA A 91 -5.68 18.69 13.28
CA ALA A 91 -7.11 19.03 13.11
C ALA A 91 -7.44 20.50 13.43
N LYS A 92 -6.86 21.07 14.50
CA LYS A 92 -7.10 22.46 14.92
C LYS A 92 -6.63 23.49 13.87
N PRO A 93 -5.40 23.38 13.32
CA PRO A 93 -4.93 24.31 12.30
C PRO A 93 -5.77 24.31 11.01
N VAL A 94 -6.33 23.15 10.63
CA VAL A 94 -7.18 23.03 9.44
C VAL A 94 -8.51 23.76 9.63
N ALA A 95 -9.14 23.64 10.80
CA ALA A 95 -10.39 24.33 11.09
C ALA A 95 -10.22 25.87 11.11
N GLU A 96 -9.13 26.35 11.73
CA GLU A 96 -8.80 27.79 11.77
C GLU A 96 -8.51 28.37 10.38
N LEU A 97 -7.81 27.60 9.53
CA LEU A 97 -7.52 27.99 8.15
C LEU A 97 -8.81 28.11 7.32
N ASN A 98 -9.70 27.13 7.42
CA ASN A 98 -10.98 27.12 6.69
C ASN A 98 -11.85 28.33 7.09
N ALA A 99 -11.94 28.64 8.38
CA ALA A 99 -12.70 29.79 8.87
C ALA A 99 -12.16 31.13 8.31
N LYS A 100 -10.83 31.29 8.27
CA LYS A 100 -10.19 32.48 7.67
C LYS A 100 -10.43 32.57 6.16
N MET A 101 -10.41 31.44 5.46
CA MET A 101 -10.65 31.39 4.02
C MET A 101 -12.09 31.84 3.69
N HIS A 102 -13.09 31.31 4.37
CA HIS A 102 -14.49 31.69 4.16
C HIS A 102 -14.76 33.18 4.44
N ALA A 103 -14.20 33.73 5.53
CA ALA A 103 -14.33 35.15 5.83
C ALA A 103 -13.71 36.04 4.74
N THR A 104 -12.59 35.59 4.17
CA THR A 104 -11.87 36.30 3.10
C THR A 104 -12.64 36.24 1.78
N MET A 105 -13.19 35.08 1.42
CA MET A 105 -14.02 34.90 0.23
C MET A 105 -15.26 35.81 0.27
N HIS A 106 -15.95 35.86 1.42
CA HIS A 106 -17.09 36.74 1.61
C HIS A 106 -16.72 38.23 1.48
N LYS A 107 -15.58 38.65 2.05
CA LYS A 107 -15.11 40.03 1.97
C LYS A 107 -14.77 40.46 0.53
N LEU A 108 -14.23 39.55 -0.27
CA LEU A 108 -13.79 39.81 -1.63
C LEU A 108 -14.88 39.56 -2.69
N GLY A 109 -16.07 39.09 -2.30
CA GLY A 109 -17.12 38.70 -3.24
C GLY A 109 -16.71 37.52 -4.14
N VAL A 110 -15.88 36.61 -3.62
CA VAL A 110 -15.40 35.44 -4.36
C VAL A 110 -16.35 34.28 -4.11
N ASP A 111 -17.10 33.90 -5.14
CA ASP A 111 -18.05 32.79 -5.08
C ASP A 111 -17.36 31.41 -5.07
N VAL A 112 -16.24 31.28 -5.80
CA VAL A 112 -15.51 30.02 -5.95
C VAL A 112 -14.01 30.27 -5.79
N ALA A 113 -13.37 29.52 -4.88
CA ALA A 113 -11.93 29.52 -4.72
C ALA A 113 -11.34 28.23 -5.28
N TYR A 114 -10.26 28.33 -6.06
CA TYR A 114 -9.54 27.17 -6.58
C TYR A 114 -8.24 26.95 -5.80
N ASN A 115 -8.07 25.75 -5.26
CA ASN A 115 -6.79 25.31 -4.72
C ASN A 115 -6.05 24.50 -5.79
N ALA A 116 -4.85 24.97 -6.14
CA ALA A 116 -3.94 24.26 -7.02
C ALA A 116 -2.75 23.76 -6.20
N ASP A 117 -2.53 22.45 -6.15
CA ASP A 117 -1.36 21.88 -5.50
C ASP A 117 -0.51 21.06 -6.47
N GLN A 118 0.80 21.13 -6.25
CA GLN A 118 1.79 20.35 -6.98
C GLN A 118 2.12 19.09 -6.19
N THR A 119 1.54 17.95 -6.58
CA THR A 119 1.79 16.66 -5.93
C THR A 119 2.78 15.82 -6.74
N PRO A 120 3.85 15.29 -6.11
CA PRO A 120 4.70 14.31 -6.77
C PRO A 120 4.04 12.95 -6.93
N ILE A 121 4.16 12.40 -8.13
CA ILE A 121 3.91 11.02 -8.47
C ILE A 121 5.26 10.34 -8.68
N TYR A 122 5.68 9.50 -7.75
CA TYR A 122 6.95 8.79 -7.82
C TYR A 122 6.90 7.68 -8.88
N PHE A 123 7.95 7.55 -9.70
CA PHE A 123 8.04 6.49 -10.71
C PHE A 123 8.31 5.11 -10.10
N GLU A 124 9.03 5.07 -8.97
CA GLU A 124 9.35 3.84 -8.25
C GLU A 124 8.70 3.87 -6.86
N TYR A 125 7.65 3.08 -6.65
CA TYR A 125 7.06 2.93 -5.33
C TYR A 125 7.80 1.85 -4.55
N VAL A 126 8.76 2.26 -3.72
CA VAL A 126 9.44 1.37 -2.76
C VAL A 126 8.56 1.28 -1.50
N PRO A 127 7.84 0.17 -1.24
CA PRO A 127 6.97 0.01 -0.08
C PRO A 127 7.75 0.13 1.24
N LYS A 128 7.13 0.77 2.24
CA LYS A 128 7.71 0.94 3.59
C LYS A 128 7.96 -0.39 4.33
N ARG A 129 7.23 -1.44 3.96
CA ARG A 129 7.36 -2.81 4.49
C ARG A 129 7.44 -3.80 3.33
N THR A 130 8.46 -4.65 3.36
CA THR A 130 8.63 -5.74 2.39
C THR A 130 8.60 -7.09 3.08
N VAL A 131 8.14 -8.13 2.39
CA VAL A 131 8.37 -9.52 2.77
C VAL A 131 9.88 -9.81 2.69
N ASP A 132 10.39 -10.60 3.62
CA ASP A 132 11.75 -11.18 3.57
C ASP A 132 11.76 -12.50 4.38
N LYS A 133 12.81 -13.31 4.22
CA LYS A 133 13.04 -14.53 4.97
C LYS A 133 13.25 -14.21 6.47
N LYS A 134 12.69 -15.06 7.32
CA LYS A 134 12.85 -14.99 8.77
C LYS A 134 14.32 -15.25 9.14
N GLY A 135 14.88 -14.42 10.02
CA GLY A 135 16.26 -14.54 10.48
C GLY A 135 17.28 -13.69 9.70
N VAL A 136 16.89 -13.07 8.59
CA VAL A 136 17.77 -12.17 7.84
C VAL A 136 18.10 -10.93 8.67
N ARG A 137 19.40 -10.66 8.84
CA ARG A 137 19.96 -9.54 9.61
C ARG A 137 19.83 -8.20 8.88
N THR A 138 20.04 -8.21 7.57
CA THR A 138 20.02 -7.00 6.71
C THR A 138 19.16 -7.26 5.47
N VAL A 139 18.11 -6.47 5.28
CA VAL A 139 17.23 -6.53 4.11
C VAL A 139 17.77 -5.54 3.07
N TRP A 140 18.32 -6.04 1.97
CA TRP A 140 18.79 -5.22 0.86
C TRP A 140 17.66 -5.05 -0.16
N VAL A 141 17.11 -3.83 -0.24
CA VAL A 141 16.15 -3.47 -1.29
C VAL A 141 16.92 -2.70 -2.36
N ARG A 142 16.98 -3.24 -3.57
CA ARG A 142 17.49 -2.52 -4.73
C ARG A 142 16.43 -1.50 -5.12
N SER A 143 16.83 -0.23 -5.15
CA SER A 143 16.08 0.84 -5.80
C SER A 143 17.00 1.43 -6.86
N GLY A 144 16.43 1.93 -7.96
CA GLY A 144 17.22 2.53 -9.05
C GLY A 144 17.98 3.81 -8.66
N GLY A 145 18.04 4.17 -7.38
CA GLY A 145 18.53 5.47 -6.91
C GLY A 145 17.61 6.62 -7.30
N LYS A 146 16.44 6.29 -7.83
CA LYS A 146 15.42 7.19 -8.37
C LYS A 146 14.14 7.18 -7.53
N ASP A 147 14.25 6.76 -6.27
CA ASP A 147 13.18 6.83 -5.27
C ASP A 147 12.63 8.26 -5.07
N LYS A 148 13.37 9.27 -5.56
CA LYS A 148 12.95 10.68 -5.60
C LYS A 148 12.59 11.19 -7.00
N GLU A 149 12.84 10.42 -8.07
CA GLU A 149 12.40 10.78 -9.41
C GLU A 149 10.87 10.71 -9.43
N ARG A 150 10.26 11.83 -9.76
CA ARG A 150 8.82 12.02 -9.63
C ARG A 150 8.33 12.82 -10.83
N MET A 151 7.22 12.39 -11.41
CA MET A 151 6.40 13.29 -12.22
C MET A 151 5.71 14.26 -11.27
N THR A 152 5.62 15.50 -11.68
CA THR A 152 4.79 16.47 -10.99
C THR A 152 3.38 16.40 -11.61
N CYS A 153 2.37 16.16 -10.78
CA CYS A 153 0.99 16.38 -11.17
C CYS A 153 0.48 17.66 -10.50
N MET A 154 -0.18 18.51 -11.27
CA MET A 154 -0.95 19.63 -10.72
C MET A 154 -2.38 19.15 -10.51
N LEU A 155 -2.88 19.27 -9.28
CA LEU A 155 -4.26 18.99 -8.94
C LEU A 155 -4.97 20.32 -8.70
N LEU A 156 -6.16 20.46 -9.26
CA LEU A 156 -7.01 21.63 -9.08
C LEU A 156 -8.33 21.16 -8.46
N GLY A 157 -8.72 21.77 -7.36
CA GLY A 157 -10.01 21.57 -6.72
C GLY A 157 -10.67 22.89 -6.41
N ASP A 158 -11.98 22.97 -6.56
CA ASP A 158 -12.73 24.15 -6.15
C ASP A 158 -13.17 24.08 -4.67
N SER A 159 -13.70 25.20 -4.17
CA SER A 159 -14.19 25.35 -2.80
C SER A 159 -15.44 24.53 -2.49
N HIS A 160 -16.08 23.92 -3.49
CA HIS A 160 -17.20 22.98 -3.33
C HIS A 160 -16.72 21.52 -3.26
N GLY A 161 -15.41 21.28 -3.35
CA GLY A 161 -14.82 19.95 -3.32
C GLY A 161 -14.87 19.23 -4.67
N VAL A 162 -15.16 19.94 -5.76
CA VAL A 162 -15.14 19.36 -7.11
C VAL A 162 -13.70 19.36 -7.61
N LYS A 163 -13.24 18.18 -8.02
CA LYS A 163 -11.95 18.02 -8.71
C LYS A 163 -12.09 18.49 -10.15
N CYS A 164 -11.30 19.47 -10.56
CA CYS A 164 -11.24 19.88 -11.95
C CYS A 164 -10.39 18.85 -12.73
N THR A 165 -10.99 18.20 -13.72
CA THR A 165 -10.27 17.33 -14.65
C THR A 165 -9.43 18.16 -15.62
N HIS A 166 -8.33 17.61 -16.13
CA HIS A 166 -7.37 18.33 -16.96
C HIS A 166 -8.06 19.00 -18.16
N PHE A 167 -7.62 20.21 -18.51
CA PHE A 167 -7.95 20.86 -19.78
C PHE A 167 -7.57 19.91 -20.92
N SER A 168 -8.56 19.62 -21.78
CA SER A 168 -8.41 18.79 -22.99
C SER A 168 -7.51 19.47 -24.01
#